data_AF-A0A371LAY7-F1
#
_entry.id   AF-A0A371LAY7-F1
#
_cell.length_a   1.000
_cell.length_b   1.000
_cell.length_c   1.000
_cell.angle_alpha   90.00
_cell.angle_beta   90.00
_cell.angle_gamma   90.00
#
_symmetry.space_group_name_H-M   'P 1'
#
loop_
_entity.id
_entity.type
_entity.pdbx_description
1 polymer ?
#
loop_
_entity_poly.entity_id
_entity_poly.type
_entity_poly.pdbx_seq_one_letter_code
_entity_poly.pdbx_strand_id
1 'polypeptide(L)'
;RRAARNALRDYVLHPLLSAATGSARTTLTANLAANLARNVWSHSVIMCGHFPEGVETFEVAELDENETRGRWYVRQMLGSADVSGPPVLHVLCGNLSHQIEHHLFPDLPSNRYREIAGPVRELFERHGLAYNTAPLWRQVASA
;
A
#
# COMPACT_ATOMS: atom_id res chain seq x y z
N ARG A 1 3.00 -5.02 -22.76
CA ARG A 1 2.99 -6.48 -23.04
C ARG A 1 2.25 -7.29 -21.97
N ARG A 2 2.58 -7.17 -20.66
CA ARG A 2 1.89 -7.92 -19.57
C ARG A 2 0.40 -7.54 -19.42
N ALA A 3 0.07 -6.24 -19.44
CA ALA A 3 -1.31 -5.76 -19.30
C ALA A 3 -2.24 -6.30 -20.40
N ALA A 4 -1.84 -6.16 -21.67
CA ALA A 4 -2.62 -6.69 -22.79
C ALA A 4 -2.83 -8.22 -22.71
N ARG A 5 -1.81 -8.98 -22.28
CA ARG A 5 -1.94 -10.43 -22.08
C ARG A 5 -2.93 -10.77 -20.97
N ASN A 6 -2.91 -10.05 -19.85
CA ASN A 6 -3.86 -10.24 -18.77
C ASN A 6 -5.28 -9.86 -19.20
N ALA A 7 -5.44 -8.74 -19.93
CA ALA A 7 -6.74 -8.32 -20.46
C ALA A 7 -7.32 -9.35 -21.46
N LEU A 8 -6.49 -9.86 -22.37
CA LEU A 8 -6.90 -10.93 -23.29
C LEU A 8 -7.36 -12.17 -22.51
N ARG A 9 -6.59 -12.57 -21.49
CA ARG A 9 -6.94 -13.72 -20.66
C ARG A 9 -8.26 -13.50 -19.92
N ASP A 10 -8.39 -12.40 -19.19
CA ASP A 10 -9.49 -12.16 -18.25
C ASP A 10 -10.80 -11.81 -18.94
N TYR A 11 -10.74 -11.11 -20.08
CA TYR A 11 -11.94 -10.59 -20.75
C TYR A 11 -12.29 -11.30 -22.06
N VAL A 12 -11.41 -12.17 -22.58
CA VAL A 12 -11.68 -12.96 -23.79
C VAL A 12 -11.57 -14.45 -23.50
N LEU A 13 -10.39 -14.93 -23.08
CA LEU A 13 -10.16 -16.37 -22.93
C LEU A 13 -11.03 -17.00 -21.83
N HIS A 14 -11.09 -16.41 -20.62
CA HIS A 14 -11.91 -16.97 -19.54
C HIS A 14 -13.41 -16.98 -19.87
N PRO A 15 -14.02 -15.88 -20.36
CA PRO A 15 -15.42 -15.91 -20.79
C PRO A 15 -15.69 -16.96 -21.87
N LEU A 16 -14.82 -17.06 -22.90
CA LEU A 16 -14.95 -18.06 -23.96
C LEU A 16 -14.89 -19.50 -23.43
N LEU A 17 -13.95 -19.79 -22.54
CA LEU A 17 -13.85 -21.11 -21.91
C LEU A 17 -15.11 -21.45 -21.10
N SER A 18 -15.64 -20.48 -20.35
CA SER A 18 -16.86 -20.66 -19.57
C SER A 18 -18.16 -20.63 -20.41
N ALA A 19 -18.08 -20.27 -21.70
CA ALA A 19 -19.23 -20.34 -22.59
C ALA A 19 -19.72 -21.79 -22.76
N ALA A 20 -18.81 -22.77 -22.68
CA ALA A 20 -19.14 -24.20 -22.70
C ALA A 20 -20.11 -24.62 -21.58
N THR A 21 -20.14 -23.88 -20.47
CA THR A 21 -21.05 -24.10 -19.33
C THR A 21 -22.16 -23.05 -19.24
N GLY A 22 -22.35 -22.22 -20.27
CA GLY A 22 -23.34 -21.13 -20.28
C GLY A 22 -22.99 -19.94 -19.37
N SER A 23 -21.80 -19.92 -18.76
CA SER A 23 -21.43 -18.95 -17.71
C SER A 23 -20.63 -17.75 -18.21
N ALA A 24 -20.51 -17.55 -19.54
CA ALA A 24 -19.68 -16.51 -20.15
C ALA A 24 -19.92 -15.09 -19.60
N ARG A 25 -21.20 -14.69 -19.45
CA ARG A 25 -21.56 -13.38 -18.91
C ARG A 25 -21.17 -13.22 -17.45
N THR A 26 -21.39 -14.25 -16.65
CA THR A 26 -21.01 -14.29 -15.23
C THR A 26 -19.50 -14.19 -15.08
N THR A 27 -18.73 -14.96 -15.86
CA THR A 27 -17.26 -14.90 -15.84
C THR A 27 -16.73 -13.52 -16.23
N LEU A 28 -17.28 -12.91 -17.28
CA LEU A 28 -16.87 -11.58 -17.73
C LEU A 28 -17.12 -10.52 -16.64
N THR A 29 -18.33 -10.50 -16.08
CA THR A 29 -18.73 -9.53 -15.05
C THR A 29 -17.98 -9.76 -13.72
N ALA A 30 -17.76 -11.01 -13.32
CA ALA A 30 -16.94 -11.34 -12.15
C ALA A 30 -15.49 -10.89 -12.32
N ASN A 31 -14.88 -11.11 -13.49
CA ASN A 31 -13.52 -10.65 -13.76
C ASN A 31 -13.42 -9.12 -13.75
N LEU A 32 -14.40 -8.43 -14.36
CA LEU A 32 -14.46 -6.97 -14.32
C LEU A 32 -14.58 -6.45 -12.88
N ALA A 33 -15.53 -6.97 -12.11
CA ALA A 33 -15.75 -6.57 -10.72
C ALA A 33 -14.52 -6.84 -9.85
N ALA A 34 -13.93 -8.03 -9.95
CA ALA A 34 -12.73 -8.39 -9.21
C ALA A 34 -11.54 -7.51 -9.60
N ASN A 35 -11.37 -7.20 -10.90
CA ASN A 35 -10.30 -6.34 -11.36
C ASN A 35 -10.47 -4.92 -10.82
N LEU A 36 -11.66 -4.33 -10.94
CA LEU A 36 -11.95 -3.00 -10.41
C LEU A 36 -11.75 -2.94 -8.90
N ALA A 37 -12.37 -3.85 -8.14
CA ALA A 37 -12.26 -3.91 -6.69
C ALA A 37 -10.81 -4.04 -6.23
N ARG A 38 -10.03 -4.94 -6.85
CA ARG A 38 -8.61 -5.12 -6.54
C ARG A 38 -7.81 -3.87 -6.86
N ASN A 39 -8.02 -3.23 -8.01
CA ASN A 39 -7.25 -2.03 -8.38
C ASN A 39 -7.59 -0.86 -7.46
N VAL A 40 -8.86 -0.63 -7.13
CA VAL A 40 -9.28 0.39 -6.16
C VAL A 40 -8.64 0.10 -4.79
N TRP A 41 -8.76 -1.13 -4.29
CA TRP A 41 -8.21 -1.53 -3.00
C TRP A 41 -6.69 -1.34 -2.94
N SER A 42 -5.94 -1.93 -3.89
CA SER A 42 -4.48 -1.81 -3.91
C SER A 42 -4.03 -0.38 -4.10
N HIS A 43 -4.71 0.41 -4.94
CA HIS A 43 -4.42 1.83 -5.09
C HIS A 43 -4.62 2.58 -3.77
N SER A 44 -5.77 2.41 -3.11
CA SER A 44 -6.05 3.06 -1.83
C SER A 44 -4.98 2.72 -0.79
N VAL A 45 -4.64 1.44 -0.61
CA VAL A 45 -3.63 1.02 0.38
C VAL A 45 -2.24 1.59 0.06
N ILE A 46 -1.84 1.61 -1.21
CA ILE A 46 -0.53 2.14 -1.62
C ILE A 46 -0.46 3.66 -1.45
N MET A 47 -1.48 4.39 -1.90
CA MET A 47 -1.49 5.86 -1.84
C MET A 47 -1.51 6.38 -0.40
N CYS A 48 -2.33 5.77 0.47
CA CYS A 48 -2.32 6.08 1.90
C CYS A 48 -0.94 5.85 2.53
N GLY A 49 -0.13 4.96 1.98
CA GLY A 49 1.21 4.73 2.48
C GLY A 49 2.21 5.85 2.21
N HIS A 50 1.97 6.71 1.21
CA HIS A 50 3.03 7.52 0.59
C HIS A 50 2.66 8.96 0.25
N PHE A 51 1.37 9.26 0.09
CA PHE A 51 0.90 10.58 -0.33
C PHE A 51 -0.17 11.24 0.54
N PRO A 52 -0.61 10.72 1.71
CA PRO A 52 -1.57 11.44 2.52
C PRO A 52 -0.97 12.72 3.10
N GLU A 53 -1.84 13.61 3.55
CA GLU A 53 -1.45 14.81 4.27
C GLU A 53 -0.48 14.49 5.43
N GLY A 54 0.60 15.27 5.52
CA GLY A 54 1.66 15.11 6.53
C GLY A 54 2.85 14.27 6.08
N VAL A 55 2.74 13.50 4.98
CA VAL A 55 3.88 12.78 4.40
C VAL A 55 4.74 13.71 3.57
N GLU A 56 6.05 13.66 3.79
CA GLU A 56 7.01 14.47 3.06
C GLU A 56 7.35 13.87 1.70
N THR A 57 7.36 14.72 0.67
CA THR A 57 7.84 14.39 -0.68
C THR A 57 9.20 15.01 -0.92
N PHE A 58 10.14 14.23 -1.44
CA PHE A 58 11.52 14.66 -1.65
C PHE A 58 11.82 14.72 -3.14
N GLU A 59 12.23 15.89 -3.64
CA GLU A 59 12.67 16.04 -5.02
C GLU A 59 14.02 15.38 -5.24
N VAL A 60 14.13 14.54 -6.28
CA VAL A 60 15.34 13.76 -6.55
C VAL A 60 16.57 14.65 -6.74
N ALA A 61 16.38 15.83 -7.34
CA ALA A 61 17.45 16.79 -7.58
C ALA A 61 18.02 17.41 -6.29
N GLU A 62 17.27 17.35 -5.19
CA GLU A 62 17.67 17.91 -3.89
C GLU A 62 18.26 16.84 -2.94
N LEU A 63 18.25 15.57 -3.35
CA LEU A 63 18.82 14.49 -2.58
C LEU A 63 20.36 14.58 -2.59
N ASP A 64 20.94 14.56 -1.40
CA ASP A 64 22.39 14.47 -1.23
C ASP A 64 22.92 13.14 -1.77
N GLU A 65 23.80 13.19 -2.77
CA GLU A 65 24.45 12.00 -3.33
C GLU A 65 25.26 11.22 -2.30
N ASN A 66 25.68 11.87 -1.21
CA ASN A 66 26.43 11.29 -0.10
C ASN A 66 25.55 11.02 1.15
N GLU A 67 24.23 10.87 0.96
CA GLU A 67 23.29 10.61 2.04
C GLU A 67 23.76 9.43 2.92
N THR A 68 23.91 9.69 4.23
CA THR A 68 24.24 8.65 5.18
C THR A 68 23.05 7.71 5.39
N ARG A 69 23.33 6.47 5.82
CA ARG A 69 22.26 5.51 6.12
C ARG A 69 21.25 6.02 7.16
N GLY A 70 21.69 6.82 8.12
CA GLY A 70 20.81 7.45 9.10
C GLY A 70 19.84 8.45 8.47
N ARG A 71 20.33 9.31 7.57
CA ARG A 71 19.47 10.25 6.82
C ARG A 71 18.50 9.53 5.90
N TRP A 72 18.94 8.44 5.27
CA TRP A 72 18.06 7.57 4.50
C TRP A 72 16.89 7.03 5.34
N TYR A 73 17.15 6.57 6.58
CA TYR A 73 16.07 6.12 7.49
C TYR A 73 15.13 7.26 7.86
N VAL A 74 15.63 8.46 8.15
CA VAL A 74 14.78 9.63 8.41
C VAL A 74 13.89 9.92 7.21
N ARG A 75 14.41 9.83 5.99
CA ARG A 75 13.61 10.01 4.78
C ARG A 75 12.55 8.91 4.60
N GLN A 76 12.86 7.66 4.94
CA GLN A 76 11.87 6.58 4.97
C GLN A 76 10.77 6.84 6.00
N MET A 77 11.14 7.32 7.19
CA MET A 77 10.22 7.67 8.27
C MET A 77 9.23 8.78 7.85
N LEU A 78 9.76 9.86 7.26
CA LEU A 78 8.96 11.04 6.90
C LEU A 78 8.18 10.87 5.60
N GLY A 79 8.68 10.02 4.69
CA GLY A 79 8.08 9.72 3.40
C GLY A 79 7.03 8.61 3.41
N SER A 80 6.55 8.18 4.58
CA SER A 80 5.54 7.11 4.69
C SER A 80 4.51 7.36 5.81
N ALA A 81 3.36 6.69 5.71
CA ALA A 81 2.26 6.81 6.67
C ALA A 81 1.47 5.51 6.88
N ASP A 82 0.84 5.42 8.06
CA ASP A 82 0.21 4.22 8.57
C ASP A 82 -1.32 4.27 8.59
N VAL A 83 -1.98 3.21 8.15
CA VAL A 83 -3.44 3.09 8.23
C VAL A 83 -3.86 2.47 9.56
N SER A 84 -4.49 3.26 10.42
CA SER A 84 -5.09 2.76 11.67
C SER A 84 -6.41 2.01 11.41
N GLY A 85 -6.70 0.98 12.21
CA GLY A 85 -7.96 0.26 12.10
C GLY A 85 -7.99 -1.06 12.88
N PRO A 86 -9.04 -1.87 12.67
CA PRO A 86 -9.17 -3.17 13.33
C PRO A 86 -8.21 -4.22 12.71
N PRO A 87 -7.91 -5.33 13.42
CA PRO A 87 -7.04 -6.39 12.92
C PRO A 87 -7.41 -6.94 11.54
N VAL A 88 -8.70 -7.03 11.22
CA VAL A 88 -9.18 -7.48 9.91
C VAL A 88 -8.69 -6.57 8.78
N LEU A 89 -8.63 -5.25 9.00
CA LEU A 89 -8.12 -4.31 8.01
C LEU A 89 -6.63 -4.58 7.76
N HIS A 90 -5.84 -4.74 8.82
CA HIS A 90 -4.42 -5.06 8.71
C HIS A 90 -4.19 -6.35 7.91
N VAL A 91 -4.98 -7.39 8.16
CA VAL A 91 -4.93 -8.64 7.38
C VAL A 91 -5.31 -8.42 5.91
N LEU A 92 -6.39 -7.69 5.63
CA LEU A 92 -6.84 -7.39 4.26
C LEU A 92 -5.82 -6.54 3.46
N CYS A 93 -5.00 -5.76 4.15
CA CYS A 93 -3.88 -5.03 3.57
C CYS A 93 -2.57 -5.86 3.51
N GLY A 94 -2.56 -7.11 3.98
CA GLY A 94 -1.32 -7.91 4.09
C GLY A 94 -0.31 -7.32 5.09
N ASN A 95 -0.81 -6.60 6.10
CA ASN A 95 -0.11 -5.76 7.07
C ASN A 95 0.61 -4.53 6.48
N LEU A 96 0.40 -4.21 5.20
CA LEU A 96 0.86 -2.96 4.58
C LEU A 96 0.05 -1.72 5.02
N SER A 97 -0.76 -1.85 6.07
CA SER A 97 -1.22 -0.72 6.87
C SER A 97 -0.13 -0.14 7.76
N HIS A 98 0.98 -0.85 7.93
CA HIS A 98 2.18 -0.47 8.69
C HIS A 98 3.33 -0.12 7.74
N GLN A 99 3.16 0.95 6.95
CA GLN A 99 4.12 1.33 5.91
C GLN A 99 5.37 1.95 6.51
N ILE A 100 5.26 2.69 7.60
CA ILE A 100 6.42 3.27 8.27
C ILE A 100 7.37 2.14 8.69
N GLU A 101 6.84 1.10 9.32
CA GLU A 101 7.61 -0.07 9.73
C GLU A 101 8.12 -0.87 8.52
N HIS A 102 7.32 -1.00 7.46
CA HIS A 102 7.73 -1.67 6.22
C HIS A 102 8.92 -0.95 5.55
N HIS A 103 8.92 0.38 5.51
CA HIS A 103 10.01 1.15 4.90
C HIS A 103 11.28 1.15 5.74
N LEU A 104 11.14 1.10 7.06
CA LEU A 104 12.27 0.94 7.99
C LEU A 104 12.86 -0.48 7.93
N PHE A 105 12.01 -1.51 7.86
CA PHE A 105 12.41 -2.92 7.95
C PHE A 105 11.70 -3.78 6.88
N PRO A 106 12.00 -3.59 5.59
CA PRO A 106 11.28 -4.27 4.50
C PRO A 106 11.45 -5.79 4.52
N ASP A 107 12.55 -6.28 5.09
CA ASP A 107 12.85 -7.72 5.23
C ASP A 107 12.15 -8.37 6.44
N LEU A 108 11.55 -7.58 7.35
CA LEU A 108 10.79 -8.14 8.46
C LEU A 108 9.46 -8.72 7.95
N PRO A 109 9.08 -9.95 8.36
CA PRO A 109 7.79 -10.53 7.97
C PRO A 109 6.63 -9.60 8.35
N SER A 110 5.71 -9.37 7.40
CA SER A 110 4.73 -8.29 7.55
C SER A 110 3.77 -8.45 8.72
N ASN A 111 3.51 -9.69 9.14
CA ASN A 111 2.71 -9.99 10.33
C ASN A 111 3.34 -9.50 11.64
N ARG A 112 4.61 -9.10 11.63
CA ARG A 112 5.36 -8.61 12.79
C ARG A 112 5.49 -7.09 12.84
N TYR A 113 5.08 -6.35 11.81
CA TYR A 113 5.18 -4.88 11.81
C TYR A 113 4.45 -4.26 13.02
N ARG A 114 3.29 -4.82 13.38
CA ARG A 114 2.53 -4.39 14.56
C ARG A 114 3.33 -4.50 15.87
N GLU A 115 4.24 -5.47 15.99
CA GLU A 115 5.08 -5.66 17.18
C GLU A 115 6.06 -4.50 17.38
N ILE A 116 6.54 -3.91 16.28
CA ILE A 116 7.55 -2.84 16.30
C ILE A 116 6.96 -1.44 16.16
N ALA A 117 5.67 -1.31 15.82
CA ALA A 117 5.02 -0.02 15.62
C ALA A 117 5.04 0.88 16.87
N GLY A 118 4.93 0.30 18.08
CA GLY A 118 5.06 1.05 19.34
C GLY A 118 6.45 1.67 19.51
N PRO A 119 7.53 0.87 19.54
CA PRO A 119 8.90 1.37 19.60
C PRO A 119 9.27 2.36 18.48
N VAL A 120 8.75 2.15 17.25
CA VAL A 120 8.95 3.08 16.14
C VAL A 120 8.26 4.41 16.42
N ARG A 121 7.00 4.42 16.89
CA ARG A 121 6.30 5.65 17.26
C ARG A 121 7.03 6.43 18.36
N GLU A 122 7.52 5.75 19.38
CA GLU A 122 8.34 6.37 20.44
C GLU A 122 9.62 7.01 19.87
N LEU A 123 10.23 6.43 18.83
CA LEU A 123 11.37 7.02 18.14
C LEU A 123 10.99 8.34 17.47
N PHE A 124 9.86 8.41 16.76
CA PHE A 124 9.38 9.66 16.16
C PHE A 124 9.17 10.74 17.24
N GLU A 125 8.49 10.40 18.33
CA GLU A 125 8.20 11.32 19.43
C GLU A 125 9.49 11.87 20.07
N ARG A 126 10.48 11.01 20.35
CA ARG A 126 11.78 11.44 20.91
C ARG A 126 12.53 12.43 20.04
N HIS A 127 12.32 12.38 18.72
CA HIS A 127 12.96 13.29 17.77
C HIS A 127 12.04 14.44 17.31
N GLY A 128 10.84 14.57 17.89
CA GLY A 128 9.88 15.61 17.51
C GLY A 128 9.34 15.46 16.09
N LEU A 129 9.32 14.24 15.55
CA LEU A 129 8.83 13.93 14.20
C LEU A 129 7.37 13.48 14.26
N ALA A 130 6.62 13.75 13.19
CA ALA A 130 5.22 13.34 13.09
C ALA A 130 5.10 11.86 12.66
N TYR A 131 4.54 11.02 13.52
CA TYR A 131 4.15 9.66 13.14
C TYR A 131 2.77 9.73 12.45
N ASN A 132 2.76 9.79 11.13
CA ASN A 132 1.53 9.97 10.35
C ASN A 132 0.68 8.70 10.36
N THR A 133 -0.47 8.74 11.05
CA THR A 133 -1.42 7.62 11.05
C THR A 133 -2.87 8.07 11.15
N ALA A 134 -3.75 7.44 10.36
CA ALA A 134 -5.18 7.75 10.36
C ALA A 134 -6.01 6.58 9.80
N PRO A 135 -7.35 6.57 10.01
CA PRO A 135 -8.23 5.58 9.39
C PRO A 135 -8.20 5.66 7.86
N LEU A 136 -8.37 4.51 7.19
CA LEU A 136 -8.23 4.39 5.71
C LEU A 136 -9.01 5.46 4.94
N TRP A 137 -10.25 5.74 5.32
CA TRP A 137 -11.09 6.72 4.60
C TRP A 137 -10.56 8.15 4.69
N ARG A 138 -9.91 8.54 5.80
CA ARG A 138 -9.27 9.86 5.92
C ARG A 138 -8.04 9.93 5.05
N GLN A 139 -7.22 8.90 5.14
CA GLN A 139 -6.01 8.76 4.35
C GLN A 139 -6.29 8.82 2.84
N VAL A 140 -7.30 8.09 2.36
CA VAL A 140 -7.72 8.13 0.94
C VAL A 140 -8.25 9.51 0.54
N ALA A 141 -8.91 10.24 1.44
CA ALA A 141 -9.41 11.58 1.15
C ALA A 141 -8.30 12.66 1.13
N SER A 142 -7.18 12.38 1.80
CA SER A 142 -6.03 13.29 1.91
C SER A 142 -4.88 12.97 0.97
N ALA A 143 -4.90 11.81 0.29
CA ALA A 143 -3.88 11.32 -0.63
C ALA A 143 -4.26 11.61 -2.09
#